data_AF-A0A7W4FLX4-F1
#
_entry.id   AF-A0A7W4FLX4-F1
#
_cell.length_a   1.000
_cell.length_b   1.000
_cell.length_c   1.000
_cell.angle_alpha   90.00
_cell.angle_beta   90.00
_cell.angle_gamma   90.00
#
_symmetry.space_group_name_H-M   'P 1'
#
loop_
_entity.id
_entity.type
_entity.pdbx_description
1 polymer ?
#
loop_
_entity_poly.entity_id
_entity_poly.type
_entity_poly.pdbx_seq_one_letter_code
_entity_poly.pdbx_strand_id
1 'polypeptide(L)'
;MLKKLIYTSLLAAISFSALSIEQNEITDLQQKASVGDTSAQLLLGQLMLTKQVSVAGDLTEKGSELILRAARSGNPKAQFMVGVLYEKGVFGQVDLEKAYIAYQDAANNGYVKSLVNMAYIKEQQNDLIEARNLYSQAGEKGDALGYLNLYILEKREGKTKQAEKALIAAAQAGNDSAQYIYASELLKLDTEQPLNDASPAILWLKVAAKHGNKDAMTDLVSLYDRGTFISADYPFIESILNKLHSEGDNNASFTLAKFYINHYKSYSKAWPLLTQAISNDVDGALPYKNLILDSKKVITTEKDIYVASIVQDNALPPVLVMGGARFNVVDELHNGSVFVVEDELGVYGFAEQSLLNAAQVNEDIRPMATPAPVAIETDLIDIKSQSETETSKNDVLELQNDIEIDEEVKVQPMDRNIQKVVAVITRPVNFRDNAHPQSNVIGSLDAGDEVTLIGLDDWGWAQVVHDGTAGFVMSRALDYDD
;
A
#
# COMPACT_ATOMS: atom_id res chain seq x y z
N MET A 1 -7.47 0.34 22.35
CA MET A 1 -6.71 -0.14 21.18
C MET A 1 -5.75 -1.29 21.51
N LEU A 2 -4.78 -1.16 22.44
CA LEU A 2 -3.75 -2.20 22.70
C LEU A 2 -4.22 -3.67 22.68
N LYS A 3 -5.36 -4.02 23.31
CA LYS A 3 -5.87 -5.40 23.33
C LYS A 3 -6.14 -6.02 21.94
N LYS A 4 -6.28 -5.24 20.86
CA LYS A 4 -6.39 -5.76 19.48
C LYS A 4 -5.04 -6.09 18.83
N LEU A 5 -3.94 -5.46 19.25
CA LEU A 5 -2.59 -5.77 18.72
C LEU A 5 -2.02 -7.08 19.29
N ILE A 6 -2.52 -7.55 20.43
CA ILE A 6 -1.91 -8.65 21.20
C ILE A 6 -2.07 -10.03 20.53
N TYR A 7 -2.80 -10.16 19.41
CA TYR A 7 -3.16 -11.48 18.84
C TYR A 7 -3.18 -11.61 17.31
N THR A 8 -2.46 -10.76 16.56
CA THR A 8 -2.41 -10.88 15.09
C THR A 8 -1.45 -11.96 14.57
N SER A 9 -0.58 -12.53 15.41
CA SER A 9 0.33 -13.64 15.03
C SER A 9 -0.36 -15.01 14.86
N LEU A 10 -1.60 -15.18 15.35
CA LEU A 10 -2.30 -16.47 15.33
C LEU A 10 -3.46 -16.58 14.33
N LEU A 11 -3.90 -15.47 13.73
CA LEU A 11 -5.07 -15.40 12.83
C LEU A 11 -4.70 -15.16 11.35
N ALA A 12 -3.47 -14.75 11.05
CA ALA A 12 -3.01 -14.50 9.68
C ALA A 12 -2.53 -15.76 8.92
N ALA A 13 -2.57 -16.94 9.55
CA ALA A 13 -2.26 -18.21 8.90
C ALA A 13 -3.56 -18.95 8.54
N ILE A 14 -3.77 -19.17 7.24
CA ILE A 14 -4.92 -19.89 6.64
C ILE A 14 -6.23 -19.07 6.60
N SER A 15 -6.15 -17.86 6.04
CA SER A 15 -7.22 -17.37 5.13
C SER A 15 -6.90 -17.79 3.70
N PHE A 16 -6.84 -19.10 3.44
CA PHE A 16 -7.01 -19.58 2.07
C PHE A 16 -8.44 -19.25 1.66
N SER A 17 -8.57 -18.51 0.55
CA SER A 17 -9.80 -18.47 -0.22
C SER A 17 -10.26 -19.90 -0.50
N ALA A 18 -11.57 -20.09 -0.69
CA ALA A 18 -12.17 -21.41 -0.90
C ALA A 18 -11.82 -22.00 -2.27
N LEU A 19 -10.54 -22.30 -2.51
CA LEU A 19 -10.13 -23.29 -3.49
C LEU A 19 -10.63 -24.64 -2.97
N SER A 20 -11.56 -25.24 -3.72
CA SER A 20 -11.80 -26.67 -3.65
C SER A 20 -10.53 -27.38 -4.09
N ILE A 21 -9.68 -27.77 -3.14
CA ILE A 21 -8.50 -28.61 -3.38
C ILE A 21 -8.95 -29.83 -4.16
N GLU A 22 -8.39 -30.06 -5.35
CA GLU A 22 -8.88 -31.14 -6.19
C GLU A 22 -8.55 -32.50 -5.56
N GLN A 23 -9.44 -33.48 -5.74
CA GLN A 23 -9.27 -34.83 -5.17
C GLN A 23 -7.92 -35.49 -5.57
N ASN A 24 -7.39 -35.10 -6.73
CA ASN A 24 -6.09 -35.52 -7.24
C ASN A 24 -4.93 -34.94 -6.41
N GLU A 25 -4.99 -33.67 -6.02
CA GLU A 25 -3.98 -33.00 -5.18
C GLU A 25 -3.94 -33.64 -3.77
N ILE A 26 -5.10 -33.95 -3.20
CA ILE A 26 -5.21 -34.64 -1.91
C ILE A 26 -4.55 -36.04 -1.99
N THR A 27 -4.70 -36.72 -3.13
CA THR A 27 -4.17 -38.08 -3.34
C THR A 27 -2.64 -38.09 -3.48
N ASP A 28 -2.07 -37.16 -4.25
CA ASP A 28 -0.61 -36.95 -4.34
C ASP A 28 -0.02 -36.56 -2.97
N LEU A 29 -0.70 -35.68 -2.22
CA LEU A 29 -0.28 -35.27 -0.89
C LEU A 29 -0.30 -36.44 0.11
N GLN A 30 -1.31 -37.31 0.04
CA GLN A 30 -1.37 -38.55 0.82
C GLN A 30 -0.24 -39.52 0.46
N GLN A 31 0.07 -39.69 -0.83
CA GLN A 31 1.17 -40.53 -1.28
C GLN A 31 2.52 -40.02 -0.72
N LYS A 32 2.81 -38.71 -0.89
CA LYS A 32 4.03 -38.07 -0.36
C LYS A 32 4.13 -38.20 1.16
N ALA A 33 3.04 -37.94 1.88
CA ALA A 33 3.01 -38.09 3.33
C ALA A 33 3.26 -39.55 3.78
N SER A 34 2.78 -40.54 3.03
CA SER A 34 2.96 -41.97 3.32
C SER A 34 4.40 -42.46 3.15
N VAL A 35 5.18 -41.86 2.24
CA VAL A 35 6.60 -42.21 2.02
C VAL A 35 7.56 -41.39 2.89
N GLY A 36 7.05 -40.56 3.80
CA GLY A 36 7.85 -39.85 4.80
C GLY A 36 8.15 -38.38 4.50
N ASP A 37 7.55 -37.77 3.47
CA ASP A 37 7.72 -36.35 3.19
C ASP A 37 7.11 -35.51 4.34
N THR A 38 7.98 -34.84 5.10
CA THR A 38 7.58 -34.08 6.30
C THR A 38 6.77 -32.81 5.97
N SER A 39 6.95 -32.25 4.77
CA SER A 39 6.16 -31.09 4.31
C SER A 39 4.77 -31.52 3.90
N ALA A 40 4.64 -32.66 3.22
CA ALA A 40 3.35 -33.26 2.88
C ALA A 40 2.59 -33.72 4.14
N GLN A 41 3.28 -34.32 5.11
CA GLN A 41 2.72 -34.68 6.41
C GLN A 41 2.20 -33.44 7.16
N LEU A 42 2.99 -32.36 7.22
CA LEU A 42 2.58 -31.09 7.83
C LEU A 42 1.35 -30.50 7.12
N LEU A 43 1.38 -30.36 5.80
CA LEU A 43 0.29 -29.75 5.03
C LEU A 43 -1.00 -30.59 5.11
N LEU A 44 -0.91 -31.91 4.91
CA LEU A 44 -2.06 -32.80 5.04
C LEU A 44 -2.63 -32.78 6.46
N GLY A 45 -1.76 -32.74 7.48
CA GLY A 45 -2.17 -32.61 8.86
C GLY A 45 -2.90 -31.30 9.15
N GLN A 46 -2.40 -30.18 8.63
CA GLN A 46 -3.07 -28.88 8.72
C GLN A 46 -4.46 -28.90 8.04
N LEU A 47 -4.55 -29.43 6.81
CA LEU A 47 -5.79 -29.53 6.06
C LEU A 47 -6.85 -30.41 6.75
N MET A 48 -6.41 -31.49 7.42
CA MET A 48 -7.29 -32.32 8.24
C MET A 48 -7.81 -31.55 9.46
N LEU A 49 -6.94 -30.83 10.18
CA LEU A 49 -7.31 -30.03 11.35
C LEU A 49 -8.24 -28.85 11.01
N THR A 50 -8.08 -28.23 9.84
CA THR A 50 -8.98 -27.17 9.33
C THR A 50 -10.24 -27.72 8.67
N LYS A 51 -10.40 -29.05 8.58
CA LYS A 51 -11.50 -29.75 7.89
C LYS A 51 -11.65 -29.37 6.42
N GLN A 52 -10.54 -28.99 5.78
CA GLN A 52 -10.48 -28.65 4.35
C GLN A 52 -10.32 -29.90 3.44
N VAL A 53 -10.26 -31.11 4.01
CA VAL A 53 -10.24 -32.39 3.29
C VAL A 53 -11.26 -33.38 3.84
N SER A 54 -11.86 -34.17 2.95
CA SER A 54 -12.77 -35.26 3.32
C SER A 54 -12.03 -36.60 3.33
N VAL A 55 -11.73 -37.11 4.52
CA VAL A 55 -11.06 -38.41 4.75
C VAL A 55 -11.81 -39.15 5.85
N ALA A 56 -12.00 -40.47 5.70
CA ALA A 56 -12.73 -41.26 6.68
C ALA A 56 -12.03 -41.33 8.06
N GLY A 57 -12.79 -41.28 9.16
CA GLY A 57 -12.28 -41.31 10.54
C GLY A 57 -12.18 -39.92 11.18
N ASP A 58 -11.57 -39.84 12.37
CA ASP A 58 -11.35 -38.54 13.04
C ASP A 58 -10.19 -37.78 12.39
N LEU A 59 -10.51 -36.65 11.77
CA LEU A 59 -9.53 -35.76 11.14
C LEU A 59 -8.61 -35.09 12.17
N THR A 60 -9.07 -34.91 13.40
CA THR A 60 -8.31 -34.29 14.49
C THR A 60 -7.17 -35.19 14.95
N GLU A 61 -7.49 -36.46 15.21
CA GLU A 61 -6.52 -37.50 15.56
C GLU A 61 -5.51 -37.72 14.42
N LYS A 62 -6.02 -37.94 13.20
CA LYS A 62 -5.16 -38.20 12.03
C LYS A 62 -4.27 -37.00 11.67
N GLY A 63 -4.83 -35.79 11.70
CA GLY A 63 -4.09 -34.58 11.36
C GLY A 63 -2.99 -34.26 12.37
N SER A 64 -3.28 -34.41 13.67
CA SER A 64 -2.30 -34.18 14.73
C SER A 64 -1.20 -35.26 14.77
N GLU A 65 -1.50 -36.53 14.48
CA GLU A 65 -0.50 -37.60 14.35
C GLU A 65 0.43 -37.41 13.13
N LEU A 66 -0.08 -36.91 11.99
CA LEU A 66 0.77 -36.53 10.85
C LEU A 66 1.74 -35.40 11.21
N ILE A 67 1.27 -34.38 11.94
CA ILE A 67 2.10 -33.27 12.42
C ILE A 67 3.16 -33.77 13.42
N LEU A 68 2.80 -34.69 14.34
CA LEU A 68 3.75 -35.33 15.26
C LEU A 68 4.84 -36.12 14.51
N ARG A 69 4.51 -36.83 13.43
CA ARG A 69 5.50 -37.53 12.60
C ARG A 69 6.47 -36.57 11.93
N ALA A 70 5.96 -35.52 11.29
CA ALA A 70 6.80 -34.49 10.68
C ALA A 70 7.72 -33.81 11.70
N ALA A 71 7.22 -33.53 12.91
CA ALA A 71 7.99 -32.92 13.99
C ALA A 71 9.10 -33.84 14.54
N ARG A 72 8.80 -35.14 14.74
CA ARG A 72 9.79 -36.17 15.12
C ARG A 72 10.89 -36.35 14.06
N SER A 73 10.55 -36.14 12.78
CA SER A 73 11.50 -36.13 11.67
C SER A 73 12.29 -34.82 11.53
N GLY A 74 12.23 -33.93 12.53
CA GLY A 74 13.03 -32.71 12.58
C GLY A 74 12.46 -31.52 11.81
N ASN A 75 11.22 -31.57 11.32
CA ASN A 75 10.66 -30.44 10.56
C ASN A 75 10.32 -29.26 11.50
N PRO A 76 11.00 -28.09 11.36
CA PRO A 76 10.84 -26.97 12.28
C PRO A 76 9.42 -26.38 12.31
N LYS A 77 8.75 -26.33 11.16
CA LYS A 77 7.36 -25.83 11.05
C LYS A 77 6.37 -26.80 11.71
N ALA A 78 6.63 -28.10 11.63
CA ALA A 78 5.82 -29.11 12.31
C ALA A 78 6.04 -29.11 13.83
N GLN A 79 7.28 -28.94 14.30
CA GLN A 79 7.58 -28.77 15.73
C GLN A 79 6.85 -27.54 16.31
N PHE A 80 6.89 -26.41 15.60
CA PHE A 80 6.08 -25.23 15.96
C PHE A 80 4.58 -25.55 16.00
N MET A 81 4.06 -26.29 15.01
CA MET A 81 2.66 -26.69 15.00
C MET A 81 2.31 -27.62 16.17
N VAL A 82 3.18 -28.56 16.57
CA VAL A 82 2.99 -29.37 17.79
C VAL A 82 2.87 -28.47 19.03
N GLY A 83 3.66 -27.39 19.10
CA GLY A 83 3.51 -26.36 20.14
C GLY A 83 2.10 -25.76 20.18
N VAL A 84 1.61 -25.29 19.02
CA VAL A 84 0.24 -24.74 18.87
C VAL A 84 -0.84 -25.77 19.24
N LEU A 85 -0.65 -27.05 18.94
CA LEU A 85 -1.59 -28.12 19.28
C LEU A 85 -1.67 -28.36 20.80
N TYR A 86 -0.54 -28.26 21.52
CA TYR A 86 -0.52 -28.34 22.98
C TYR A 86 -1.12 -27.10 23.65
N GLU A 87 -0.89 -25.89 23.12
CA GLU A 87 -1.54 -24.66 23.62
C GLU A 87 -3.05 -24.67 23.42
N LYS A 88 -3.53 -25.25 22.32
CA LYS A 88 -4.97 -25.39 22.02
C LYS A 88 -5.62 -26.60 22.71
N GLY A 89 -4.85 -27.42 23.43
CA GLY A 89 -5.35 -28.63 24.08
C GLY A 89 -5.85 -29.71 23.13
N VAL A 90 -5.38 -29.75 21.87
CA VAL A 90 -5.82 -30.74 20.87
C VAL A 90 -5.49 -32.17 21.30
N PHE A 91 -4.42 -32.34 22.09
CA PHE A 91 -4.04 -33.61 22.71
C PHE A 91 -4.75 -33.88 24.06
N GLY A 92 -5.91 -33.26 24.30
CA GLY A 92 -6.79 -33.50 25.45
C GLY A 92 -7.00 -32.24 26.31
N GLN A 93 -5.94 -31.79 26.98
CA GLN A 93 -5.94 -30.55 27.78
C GLN A 93 -4.76 -29.65 27.38
N VAL A 94 -4.86 -28.36 27.70
CA VAL A 94 -3.80 -27.38 27.46
C VAL A 94 -2.54 -27.77 28.25
N ASP A 95 -1.40 -27.80 27.57
CA ASP A 95 -0.12 -28.21 28.15
C ASP A 95 0.99 -27.25 27.71
N LEU A 96 1.15 -26.15 28.46
CA LEU A 96 2.11 -25.09 28.12
C LEU A 96 3.57 -25.52 28.27
N GLU A 97 3.86 -26.57 29.05
CA GLU A 97 5.22 -27.10 29.20
C GLU A 97 5.63 -27.87 27.94
N LYS A 98 4.77 -28.79 27.46
CA LYS A 98 5.00 -29.47 26.17
C LYS A 98 4.95 -28.50 24.98
N ALA A 99 4.11 -27.47 25.04
CA ALA A 99 4.12 -26.41 24.05
C ALA A 99 5.48 -25.69 23.98
N TYR A 100 6.00 -25.27 25.14
CA TYR A 100 7.31 -24.61 25.24
C TYR A 100 8.43 -25.51 24.70
N ILE A 101 8.45 -26.81 25.03
CA ILE A 101 9.44 -27.76 24.51
C ILE A 101 9.36 -27.85 22.98
N ALA A 102 8.15 -28.03 22.41
CA ALA A 102 7.98 -28.12 20.96
C ALA A 102 8.36 -26.82 20.22
N TYR A 103 8.12 -25.66 20.83
CA TYR A 103 8.62 -24.38 20.31
C TYR A 103 10.14 -24.25 20.44
N GLN A 104 10.74 -24.71 21.55
CA GLN A 104 12.20 -24.73 21.73
C GLN A 104 12.88 -25.61 20.68
N ASP A 105 12.34 -26.80 20.40
CA ASP A 105 12.82 -27.68 19.32
C ASP A 105 12.75 -26.98 17.96
N ALA A 106 11.62 -26.34 17.66
CA ALA A 106 11.44 -25.57 16.43
C ALA A 106 12.41 -24.40 16.32
N ALA A 107 12.66 -23.65 17.41
CA ALA A 107 13.62 -22.55 17.46
C ALA A 107 15.06 -23.03 17.24
N ASN A 108 15.42 -24.17 17.84
CA ASN A 108 16.72 -24.81 17.68
C ASN A 108 16.94 -25.28 16.23
N ASN A 109 15.87 -25.72 15.56
CA ASN A 109 15.87 -26.07 14.13
C ASN A 109 15.59 -24.88 13.19
N GLY A 110 15.78 -23.64 13.67
CA GLY A 110 15.78 -22.42 12.85
C GLY A 110 14.44 -21.70 12.67
N TYR A 111 13.36 -22.15 13.31
CA TYR A 111 12.07 -21.44 13.27
C TYR A 111 12.02 -20.29 14.28
N VAL A 112 12.56 -19.13 13.89
CA VAL A 112 12.66 -17.93 14.74
C VAL A 112 11.33 -17.55 15.40
N LYS A 113 10.20 -17.67 14.68
CA LYS A 113 8.85 -17.36 15.17
C LYS A 113 8.45 -18.12 16.44
N SER A 114 9.06 -19.27 16.72
CA SER A 114 8.84 -20.01 17.96
C SER A 114 9.27 -19.23 19.21
N LEU A 115 10.32 -18.40 19.11
CA LEU A 115 10.83 -17.60 20.24
C LEU A 115 9.78 -16.63 20.77
N VAL A 116 8.93 -16.08 19.90
CA VAL A 116 7.80 -15.20 20.28
C VAL A 116 6.76 -15.97 21.10
N ASN A 117 6.44 -17.21 20.72
CA ASN A 117 5.48 -18.02 21.49
C ASN A 117 6.07 -18.54 22.81
N MET A 118 7.37 -18.89 22.83
CA MET A 118 8.09 -19.21 24.08
C MET A 118 8.09 -18.03 25.05
N ALA A 119 8.37 -16.82 24.54
CA ALA A 119 8.32 -15.59 25.31
C ALA A 119 6.91 -15.32 25.88
N TYR A 120 5.87 -15.52 25.06
CA TYR A 120 4.48 -15.41 25.50
C TYR A 120 4.14 -16.41 26.63
N ILE A 121 4.55 -17.68 26.53
CA ILE A 121 4.36 -18.66 27.61
C ILE A 121 5.05 -18.20 28.91
N LYS A 122 6.29 -17.70 28.82
CA LYS A 122 7.02 -17.14 29.96
C LYS A 122 6.32 -15.91 30.56
N GLU A 123 5.76 -15.07 29.71
CA GLU A 123 4.98 -13.91 30.12
C GLU A 123 3.69 -14.32 30.87
N GLN A 124 2.97 -15.33 30.39
CA GLN A 124 1.80 -15.90 31.11
C GLN A 124 2.19 -16.53 32.45
N GLN A 125 3.40 -17.08 32.57
CA GLN A 125 3.98 -17.58 33.81
C GLN A 125 4.55 -16.48 34.71
N ASN A 126 4.42 -15.20 34.33
CA ASN A 126 4.98 -14.02 34.99
C ASN A 126 6.53 -14.03 35.11
N ASP A 127 7.21 -14.84 34.29
CA ASP A 127 8.66 -14.81 34.09
C ASP A 127 9.03 -13.73 33.06
N LEU A 128 8.88 -12.47 33.49
CA LEU A 128 9.10 -11.30 32.64
C LEU A 128 10.60 -11.06 32.32
N ILE A 129 11.52 -11.80 32.95
CA ILE A 129 12.94 -11.73 32.61
C ILE A 129 13.19 -12.58 31.37
N GLU A 130 12.75 -13.85 31.39
CA GLU A 130 12.95 -14.74 30.26
C GLU A 130 12.06 -14.37 29.06
N ALA A 131 10.84 -13.88 29.29
CA ALA A 131 9.99 -13.34 28.21
C ALA A 131 10.69 -12.21 27.43
N ARG A 132 11.31 -11.25 28.15
CA ARG A 132 12.07 -10.15 27.53
C ARG A 132 13.27 -10.65 26.72
N ASN A 133 14.01 -11.61 27.28
CA ASN A 133 15.16 -12.23 26.64
C ASN A 133 14.76 -12.89 25.30
N LEU A 134 13.70 -13.71 25.33
CA LEU A 134 13.18 -14.42 24.16
C LEU A 134 12.58 -13.47 23.10
N TYR A 135 11.86 -12.41 23.50
CA TYR A 135 11.38 -11.39 22.57
C TYR A 135 12.53 -10.61 21.91
N SER A 136 13.60 -10.29 22.65
CA SER A 136 14.81 -9.65 22.09
C SER A 136 15.50 -10.56 21.07
N GLN A 137 15.75 -11.82 21.44
CA GLN A 137 16.35 -12.82 20.55
C GLN A 137 15.54 -13.07 19.27
N ALA A 138 14.21 -13.00 19.34
CA ALA A 138 13.35 -13.09 18.15
C ALA A 138 13.59 -11.91 17.21
N GLY A 139 13.61 -10.68 17.74
CA GLY A 139 13.90 -9.45 16.97
C GLY A 139 15.32 -9.42 16.40
N GLU A 140 16.32 -9.82 17.19
CA GLU A 140 17.73 -9.92 16.78
C GLU A 140 17.94 -10.93 15.63
N LYS A 141 17.06 -11.93 15.51
CA LYS A 141 17.00 -12.89 14.40
C LYS A 141 16.04 -12.49 13.27
N GLY A 142 15.61 -11.23 13.24
CA GLY A 142 14.80 -10.65 12.17
C GLY A 142 13.28 -10.85 12.29
N ASP A 143 12.76 -11.39 13.40
CA ASP A 143 11.32 -11.42 13.63
C ASP A 143 10.85 -10.11 14.29
N ALA A 144 10.32 -9.21 13.47
CA ALA A 144 9.80 -7.92 13.90
C ALA A 144 8.67 -8.01 14.96
N LEU A 145 7.98 -9.15 15.07
CA LEU A 145 7.00 -9.39 16.14
C LEU A 145 7.68 -9.58 17.51
N GLY A 146 8.94 -10.03 17.54
CA GLY A 146 9.76 -10.07 18.75
C GLY A 146 9.93 -8.68 19.34
N TYR A 147 10.42 -7.72 18.54
CA TYR A 147 10.56 -6.34 18.99
C TYR A 147 9.21 -5.64 19.28
N LEU A 148 8.14 -5.93 18.52
CA LEU A 148 6.81 -5.38 18.81
C LEU A 148 6.28 -5.84 20.18
N ASN A 149 6.44 -7.13 20.50
CA ASN A 149 6.01 -7.64 21.81
C ASN A 149 6.93 -7.17 22.94
N LEU A 150 8.23 -6.98 22.68
CA LEU A 150 9.15 -6.31 23.60
C LEU A 150 8.67 -4.87 23.90
N TYR A 151 8.28 -4.09 22.89
CA TYR A 151 7.68 -2.76 23.09
C TYR A 151 6.45 -2.81 24.00
N ILE A 152 5.52 -3.75 23.75
CA ILE A 152 4.30 -3.91 24.55
C ILE A 152 4.62 -4.26 26.00
N LEU A 153 5.59 -5.17 26.23
CA LEU A 153 6.06 -5.56 27.57
C LEU A 153 6.67 -4.39 28.33
N GLU A 154 7.66 -3.72 27.73
CA GLU A 154 8.35 -2.58 28.35
C GLU A 154 7.39 -1.41 28.63
N LYS A 155 6.46 -1.13 27.70
CA LYS A 155 5.43 -0.09 27.88
C LYS A 155 4.46 -0.42 29.01
N ARG A 156 4.10 -1.70 29.19
CA ARG A 156 3.26 -2.15 30.32
C ARG A 156 3.99 -2.04 31.66
N GLU A 157 5.30 -2.28 31.70
CA GLU A 157 6.14 -2.11 32.90
C GLU A 157 6.53 -0.64 33.17
N GLY A 158 6.11 0.32 32.34
CA GLY A 158 6.45 1.75 32.49
C GLY A 158 7.89 2.10 32.10
N LYS A 159 8.58 1.22 31.38
CA LYS A 159 9.99 1.36 30.97
C LYS A 159 10.09 2.13 29.64
N THR A 160 9.71 3.41 29.66
CA THR A 160 9.48 4.24 28.47
C THR A 160 10.65 4.22 27.47
N LYS A 161 11.91 4.36 27.94
CA LYS A 161 13.09 4.38 27.05
C LYS A 161 13.34 3.04 26.35
N GLN A 162 13.10 1.93 27.07
CA GLN A 162 13.24 0.58 26.54
C GLN A 162 12.12 0.28 25.54
N ALA A 163 10.89 0.71 25.86
CA ALA A 163 9.76 0.62 24.95
C ALA A 163 10.04 1.38 23.64
N GLU A 164 10.44 2.66 23.71
CA GLU A 164 10.81 3.47 22.54
C GLU A 164 11.88 2.79 21.68
N LYS A 165 12.97 2.28 22.28
CA LYS A 165 13.99 1.52 21.56
C LYS A 165 13.43 0.29 20.85
N ALA A 166 12.57 -0.48 21.51
CA ALA A 166 11.95 -1.67 20.94
C ALA A 166 10.93 -1.34 19.83
N LEU A 167 10.22 -0.22 19.95
CA LEU A 167 9.29 0.26 18.92
C LEU A 167 10.04 0.63 17.63
N ILE A 168 11.13 1.40 17.77
CA ILE A 168 12.00 1.78 16.64
C ILE A 168 12.56 0.52 15.96
N ALA A 169 13.08 -0.43 16.74
CA ALA A 169 13.59 -1.69 16.21
C ALA A 169 12.51 -2.53 15.49
N ALA A 170 11.28 -2.57 16.00
CA ALA A 170 10.15 -3.24 15.35
C ALA A 170 9.73 -2.56 14.04
N ALA A 171 9.74 -1.22 14.00
CA ALA A 171 9.42 -0.44 12.81
C ALA A 171 10.48 -0.60 11.72
N GLN A 172 11.76 -0.58 12.10
CA GLN A 172 12.91 -0.85 11.22
C GLN A 172 12.90 -2.29 10.68
N ALA A 173 12.54 -3.27 11.50
CA ALA A 173 12.38 -4.67 11.09
C ALA A 173 11.15 -4.93 10.18
N GLY A 174 10.43 -3.89 9.76
CA GLY A 174 9.36 -3.99 8.76
C GLY A 174 7.96 -4.26 9.32
N ASN A 175 7.74 -4.23 10.64
CA ASN A 175 6.40 -4.43 11.19
C ASN A 175 5.52 -3.18 10.94
N ASP A 176 4.55 -3.32 10.04
CA ASP A 176 3.61 -2.28 9.62
C ASP A 176 2.91 -1.56 10.79
N SER A 177 2.54 -2.32 11.82
CA SER A 177 1.85 -1.82 13.01
C SER A 177 2.79 -1.02 13.91
N ALA A 178 4.05 -1.43 14.05
CA ALA A 178 5.10 -0.66 14.73
C ALA A 178 5.46 0.62 13.97
N GLN A 179 5.53 0.55 12.64
CA GLN A 179 5.76 1.70 11.76
C GLN A 179 4.64 2.75 11.93
N TYR A 180 3.39 2.31 11.92
CA TYR A 180 2.24 3.16 12.23
C TYR A 180 2.31 3.75 13.65
N ILE A 181 2.52 2.93 14.68
CA ILE A 181 2.60 3.42 16.08
C ILE A 181 3.72 4.44 16.26
N TYR A 182 4.89 4.21 15.67
CA TYR A 182 6.01 5.15 15.73
C TYR A 182 5.66 6.46 15.01
N ALA A 183 5.03 6.39 13.84
CA ALA A 183 4.51 7.58 13.16
C ALA A 183 3.48 8.34 14.01
N SER A 184 2.53 7.66 14.65
CA SER A 184 1.54 8.26 15.55
C SER A 184 2.14 8.79 16.86
N GLU A 185 3.34 8.36 17.26
CA GLU A 185 4.08 8.97 18.37
C GLU A 185 4.82 10.23 17.89
N LEU A 186 5.41 10.23 16.69
CA LEU A 186 5.99 11.42 16.04
C LEU A 186 4.96 12.53 15.78
N LEU A 187 3.76 12.21 15.28
CA LEU A 187 2.68 13.19 15.04
C LEU A 187 2.24 13.97 16.30
N LYS A 188 2.48 13.43 17.50
CA LYS A 188 2.12 14.11 18.77
C LYS A 188 3.18 15.11 19.23
N LEU A 189 4.38 15.03 18.66
CA LEU A 189 5.49 15.95 18.92
C LEU A 189 5.49 17.13 17.95
N ASP A 190 4.93 16.94 16.75
CA ASP A 190 4.88 17.92 15.66
C ASP A 190 3.48 18.52 15.52
N THR A 191 3.18 19.55 16.34
CA THR A 191 1.83 20.12 16.46
C THR A 191 1.64 21.49 15.80
N GLU A 192 2.70 22.09 15.22
CA GLU A 192 2.68 23.51 14.85
C GLU A 192 2.93 23.82 13.37
N GLN A 193 3.27 22.85 12.52
CA GLN A 193 3.52 23.07 11.08
C GLN A 193 2.74 22.10 10.18
N PRO A 194 2.37 22.53 8.94
CA PRO A 194 1.81 21.62 7.94
C PRO A 194 2.86 20.58 7.53
N LEU A 195 2.48 19.32 7.63
CA LEU A 195 3.32 18.17 7.27
C LEU A 195 3.48 18.07 5.75
N ASN A 196 4.59 17.48 5.31
CA ASN A 196 4.85 17.20 3.91
C ASN A 196 5.46 15.79 3.71
N ASP A 197 5.73 15.39 2.47
CA ASP A 197 6.29 14.07 2.15
C ASP A 197 7.68 13.77 2.75
N ALA A 198 8.38 14.78 3.29
CA ALA A 198 9.66 14.63 4.00
C ALA A 198 9.52 14.65 5.54
N SER A 199 8.35 15.00 6.09
CA SER A 199 8.09 14.95 7.54
C SER A 199 8.30 13.52 8.06
N PRO A 200 9.08 13.30 9.15
CA PRO A 200 9.39 11.94 9.63
C PRO A 200 8.15 11.07 9.92
N ALA A 201 7.09 11.67 10.46
CA ALA A 201 5.82 10.98 10.69
C ALA A 201 5.17 10.52 9.37
N ILE A 202 5.09 11.40 8.37
CA ILE A 202 4.55 11.07 7.04
C ILE A 202 5.39 9.97 6.38
N LEU A 203 6.72 10.03 6.47
CA LEU A 203 7.59 8.98 5.93
C LEU A 203 7.23 7.60 6.48
N TRP A 204 7.10 7.46 7.81
CA TRP A 204 6.72 6.19 8.44
C TRP A 204 5.28 5.77 8.12
N LEU A 205 4.32 6.70 8.07
CA LEU A 205 2.97 6.41 7.59
C LEU A 205 2.97 5.89 6.14
N LYS A 206 3.75 6.50 5.24
CA LYS A 206 3.86 6.06 3.84
C LYS A 206 4.46 4.65 3.73
N VAL A 207 5.43 4.28 4.58
CA VAL A 207 5.96 2.90 4.63
C VAL A 207 4.92 1.93 5.18
N ALA A 208 4.28 2.24 6.32
CA ALA A 208 3.23 1.41 6.91
C ALA A 208 2.07 1.17 5.94
N ALA A 209 1.61 2.22 5.26
CA ALA A 209 0.57 2.14 4.22
C ALA A 209 1.03 1.27 3.04
N LYS A 210 2.28 1.37 2.57
CA LYS A 210 2.81 0.48 1.51
C LYS A 210 2.84 -0.99 1.94
N HIS A 211 3.06 -1.28 3.22
CA HIS A 211 2.94 -2.62 3.80
C HIS A 211 1.49 -3.06 4.08
N GLY A 212 0.50 -2.24 3.71
CA GLY A 212 -0.92 -2.56 3.81
C GLY A 212 -1.61 -2.12 5.11
N ASN A 213 -0.93 -1.38 5.98
CA ASN A 213 -1.51 -0.91 7.24
C ASN A 213 -2.68 0.07 6.98
N LYS A 214 -3.90 -0.37 7.31
CA LYS A 214 -5.12 0.41 7.04
C LYS A 214 -5.24 1.65 7.93
N ASP A 215 -4.79 1.58 9.18
CA ASP A 215 -4.82 2.74 10.07
C ASP A 215 -3.91 3.86 9.53
N ALA A 216 -2.71 3.52 9.03
CA ALA A 216 -1.80 4.48 8.39
C ALA A 216 -2.36 5.07 7.08
N MET A 217 -3.08 4.28 6.28
CA MET A 217 -3.78 4.76 5.09
C MET A 217 -4.86 5.81 5.45
N THR A 218 -5.71 5.48 6.43
CA THR A 218 -6.77 6.36 6.90
C THR A 218 -6.21 7.64 7.51
N ASP A 219 -5.14 7.56 8.31
CA ASP A 219 -4.49 8.74 8.89
C ASP A 219 -3.85 9.64 7.83
N LEU A 220 -3.17 9.09 6.82
CA LEU A 220 -2.65 9.88 5.69
C LEU A 220 -3.77 10.63 4.96
N VAL A 221 -4.86 9.94 4.64
CA VAL A 221 -6.03 10.54 3.98
C VAL A 221 -6.69 11.60 4.86
N SER A 222 -6.81 11.35 6.18
CA SER A 222 -7.38 12.29 7.14
C SER A 222 -6.52 13.55 7.35
N LEU A 223 -5.20 13.41 7.36
CA LEU A 223 -4.27 14.54 7.43
C LEU A 223 -4.29 15.35 6.12
N TYR A 224 -4.35 14.66 4.98
CA TYR A 224 -4.43 15.28 3.66
C TYR A 224 -5.74 16.06 3.46
N ASP A 225 -6.89 15.46 3.80
CA ASP A 225 -8.21 16.08 3.65
C ASP A 225 -8.40 17.33 4.54
N ARG A 226 -7.79 17.33 5.72
CA ARG A 226 -7.75 18.50 6.62
C ARG A 226 -6.74 19.57 6.19
N GLY A 227 -5.96 19.33 5.12
CA GLY A 227 -4.88 20.22 4.69
C GLY A 227 -3.68 20.28 5.65
N THR A 228 -3.63 19.42 6.67
CA THR A 228 -2.51 19.35 7.62
C THR A 228 -1.34 18.52 7.08
N PHE A 229 -1.55 17.76 6.00
CA PHE A 229 -0.51 17.11 5.21
C PHE A 229 -0.64 17.53 3.74
N ILE A 230 0.39 18.17 3.21
CA ILE A 230 0.47 18.57 1.81
C ILE A 230 1.41 17.59 1.10
N SER A 231 0.85 16.73 0.27
CA SER A 231 1.64 15.81 -0.56
C SER A 231 1.90 16.41 -1.94
N ALA A 232 3.12 16.21 -2.45
CA ALA A 232 3.45 16.36 -3.86
C ALA A 232 3.21 15.05 -4.66
N ASP A 233 3.09 13.92 -3.96
CA ASP A 233 2.90 12.58 -4.50
C ASP A 233 1.41 12.25 -4.67
N TYR A 234 0.72 13.04 -5.51
CA TYR A 234 -0.71 12.86 -5.78
C TYR A 234 -1.10 11.45 -6.26
N PRO A 235 -0.34 10.75 -7.13
CA PRO A 235 -0.66 9.38 -7.53
C PRO A 235 -0.66 8.38 -6.35
N PHE A 236 0.22 8.57 -5.36
CA PHE A 236 0.20 7.76 -4.15
C PHE A 236 -1.05 8.02 -3.30
N ILE A 237 -1.44 9.29 -3.10
CA ILE A 237 -2.68 9.65 -2.39
C ILE A 237 -3.91 9.09 -3.10
N GLU A 238 -3.98 9.22 -4.43
CA GLU A 238 -5.03 8.61 -5.26
C GLU A 238 -5.08 7.09 -5.07
N SER A 239 -3.93 6.41 -5.07
CA SER A 239 -3.88 4.95 -4.90
C SER A 239 -4.44 4.48 -3.55
N ILE A 240 -4.18 5.22 -2.47
CA ILE A 240 -4.74 4.93 -1.15
C ILE A 240 -6.25 5.18 -1.13
N LEU A 241 -6.70 6.31 -1.68
CA LEU A 241 -8.11 6.68 -1.75
C LEU A 241 -8.92 5.65 -2.56
N ASN A 242 -8.43 5.25 -3.74
CA ASN A 242 -9.05 4.19 -4.55
C ASN A 242 -9.08 2.85 -3.80
N LYS A 243 -8.01 2.47 -3.09
CA LYS A 243 -8.00 1.23 -2.29
C LYS A 243 -9.04 1.28 -1.17
N LEU A 244 -9.07 2.33 -0.35
CA LEU A 244 -10.02 2.48 0.74
C LEU A 244 -11.48 2.50 0.22
N HIS A 245 -11.73 3.21 -0.88
CA HIS A 245 -13.01 3.20 -1.60
C HIS A 245 -13.42 1.77 -2.03
N SER A 246 -12.51 0.99 -2.63
CA SER A 246 -12.77 -0.39 -3.05
C SER A 246 -13.05 -1.34 -1.87
N GLU A 247 -12.55 -1.01 -0.68
CA GLU A 247 -12.84 -1.72 0.58
C GLU A 247 -14.13 -1.23 1.27
N GLY A 248 -14.91 -0.35 0.64
CA GLY A 248 -16.18 0.17 1.15
C GLY A 248 -16.06 1.34 2.14
N ASP A 249 -14.94 2.07 2.14
CA ASP A 249 -14.81 3.29 2.95
C ASP A 249 -15.56 4.47 2.29
N ASN A 250 -16.69 4.84 2.90
CA ASN A 250 -17.56 5.91 2.43
C ASN A 250 -16.91 7.31 2.58
N ASN A 251 -16.09 7.52 3.61
CA ASN A 251 -15.37 8.78 3.79
C ASN A 251 -14.26 8.91 2.76
N ALA A 252 -13.52 7.83 2.48
CA ALA A 252 -12.53 7.82 1.40
C ALA A 252 -13.17 8.09 0.03
N SER A 253 -14.40 7.63 -0.21
CA SER A 253 -15.15 7.93 -1.44
C SER A 253 -15.41 9.43 -1.60
N PHE A 254 -15.83 10.12 -0.53
CA PHE A 254 -16.00 11.57 -0.54
C PHE A 254 -14.65 12.31 -0.70
N THR A 255 -13.60 11.87 -0.03
CA THR A 255 -12.27 12.48 -0.18
C THR A 255 -11.66 12.25 -1.57
N LEU A 256 -11.91 11.11 -2.21
CA LEU A 256 -11.54 10.85 -3.61
C LEU A 256 -12.29 11.76 -4.59
N ALA A 257 -13.55 12.06 -4.33
CA ALA A 257 -14.29 13.05 -5.12
C ALA A 257 -13.65 14.46 -5.00
N LYS A 258 -13.37 14.90 -3.76
CA LYS A 258 -12.66 16.18 -3.49
C LYS A 258 -11.29 16.20 -4.18
N PHE A 259 -10.54 15.10 -4.12
CA PHE A 259 -9.24 14.93 -4.79
C PHE A 259 -9.35 15.14 -6.31
N TYR A 260 -10.27 14.44 -6.99
CA TYR A 260 -10.46 14.56 -8.43
C TYR A 260 -10.87 15.97 -8.89
N ILE A 261 -11.71 16.64 -8.09
CA ILE A 261 -12.11 18.04 -8.34
C ILE A 261 -10.93 19.00 -8.15
N ASN A 262 -10.14 18.81 -7.10
CA ASN A 262 -9.06 19.73 -6.74
C ASN A 262 -7.86 19.58 -7.67
N HIS A 263 -7.42 18.35 -7.94
CA HIS A 263 -6.15 18.08 -8.64
C HIS A 263 -6.29 17.80 -10.13
N TYR A 264 -7.34 17.11 -10.57
CA TYR A 264 -7.55 16.79 -11.99
C TYR A 264 -8.65 17.60 -12.67
N LYS A 265 -9.38 18.43 -11.92
CA LYS A 265 -10.60 19.13 -12.37
C LYS A 265 -11.64 18.19 -12.99
N SER A 266 -11.62 16.91 -12.62
CA SER A 266 -12.45 15.87 -13.24
C SER A 266 -13.71 15.64 -12.40
N TYR A 267 -14.75 16.39 -12.74
CA TYR A 267 -16.04 16.32 -12.06
C TYR A 267 -16.83 15.08 -12.50
N SER A 268 -16.61 14.59 -13.72
CA SER A 268 -17.18 13.35 -14.24
C SER A 268 -16.81 12.13 -13.38
N LYS A 269 -15.56 12.04 -12.92
CA LYS A 269 -15.10 11.03 -11.96
C LYS A 269 -15.60 11.28 -10.53
N ALA A 270 -15.67 12.53 -10.10
CA ALA A 270 -16.09 12.88 -8.75
C ALA A 270 -17.60 12.72 -8.49
N TRP A 271 -18.44 12.89 -9.51
CA TRP A 271 -19.90 12.84 -9.38
C TRP A 271 -20.49 11.51 -8.89
N PRO A 272 -20.12 10.33 -9.44
CA PRO A 272 -20.61 9.05 -8.92
C PRO A 272 -20.15 8.83 -7.47
N LEU A 273 -18.91 9.20 -7.14
CA LEU A 273 -18.35 9.10 -5.79
C LEU A 273 -19.11 9.98 -4.77
N LEU A 274 -19.49 11.21 -5.14
CA LEU A 274 -20.35 12.06 -4.30
C LEU A 274 -21.74 11.46 -4.14
N THR A 275 -22.29 10.88 -5.20
CA THR A 275 -23.63 10.28 -5.16
C THR A 275 -23.66 9.05 -4.24
N GLN A 276 -22.63 8.21 -4.30
CA GLN A 276 -22.42 7.10 -3.37
C GLN A 276 -22.15 7.57 -1.92
N ALA A 277 -21.39 8.65 -1.73
CA ALA A 277 -21.16 9.22 -0.41
C ALA A 277 -22.49 9.73 0.21
N ILE A 278 -23.35 10.34 -0.59
CA ILE A 278 -24.68 10.81 -0.16
C ILE A 278 -25.62 9.63 0.14
N SER A 279 -25.66 8.59 -0.70
CA SER A 279 -26.50 7.40 -0.42
C SER A 279 -26.07 6.64 0.82
N ASN A 280 -24.84 6.87 1.30
CA ASN A 280 -24.24 6.25 2.47
C ASN A 280 -24.13 7.23 3.66
N ASP A 281 -24.94 8.30 3.66
CA ASP A 281 -25.07 9.31 4.72
C ASP A 281 -23.75 9.97 5.17
N VAL A 282 -22.82 10.22 4.23
CA VAL A 282 -21.55 10.91 4.52
C VAL A 282 -21.78 12.42 4.71
N ASP A 283 -21.51 12.90 5.93
CA ASP A 283 -21.62 14.31 6.29
C ASP A 283 -20.84 15.23 5.34
N GLY A 284 -21.51 16.31 4.91
CA GLY A 284 -20.94 17.32 4.02
C GLY A 284 -20.95 16.98 2.53
N ALA A 285 -21.18 15.71 2.14
CA ALA A 285 -21.16 15.30 0.73
C ALA A 285 -22.27 15.98 -0.10
N LEU A 286 -23.50 16.07 0.41
CA LEU A 286 -24.62 16.73 -0.28
C LEU A 286 -24.42 18.26 -0.43
N PRO A 287 -24.10 19.04 0.64
CA PRO A 287 -23.75 20.44 0.49
C PRO A 287 -22.60 20.69 -0.50
N TYR A 288 -21.59 19.82 -0.52
CA TYR A 288 -20.46 19.93 -1.45
C TYR A 288 -20.87 19.62 -2.90
N LYS A 289 -21.72 18.61 -3.14
CA LYS A 289 -22.31 18.30 -4.46
C LYS A 289 -23.14 19.48 -5.01
N ASN A 290 -23.92 20.13 -4.16
CA ASN A 290 -24.73 21.29 -4.54
C ASN A 290 -23.85 22.51 -4.87
N LEU A 291 -22.83 22.81 -4.06
CA LEU A 291 -21.88 23.90 -4.32
C LEU A 291 -21.16 23.72 -5.67
N ILE A 292 -20.86 22.48 -6.07
CA ILE A 292 -20.33 22.19 -7.40
C ILE A 292 -21.36 22.60 -8.46
N LEU A 293 -22.60 22.11 -8.39
CA LEU A 293 -23.65 22.45 -9.37
C LEU A 293 -23.83 23.97 -9.52
N ASP A 294 -23.96 24.69 -8.41
CA ASP A 294 -24.15 26.14 -8.39
C ASP A 294 -22.96 26.91 -9.03
N SER A 295 -21.76 26.31 -9.01
CA SER A 295 -20.55 26.86 -9.65
C SER A 295 -20.45 26.54 -11.15
N LYS A 296 -21.31 25.67 -11.70
CA LYS A 296 -21.23 25.18 -13.08
C LYS A 296 -22.12 25.95 -14.05
N LYS A 297 -21.75 25.84 -15.32
CA LYS A 297 -22.49 26.43 -16.43
C LYS A 297 -23.75 25.61 -16.69
N VAL A 298 -24.91 26.23 -16.51
CA VAL A 298 -26.18 25.70 -17.01
C VAL A 298 -26.26 25.90 -18.52
N ILE A 299 -26.62 24.85 -19.25
CA ILE A 299 -27.01 24.91 -20.68
C ILE A 299 -28.47 24.47 -20.78
N THR A 300 -29.18 25.01 -21.77
CA THR A 300 -30.54 24.57 -22.15
C THR A 300 -30.48 24.02 -23.57
N THR A 301 -31.04 22.84 -23.83
CA THR A 301 -31.18 22.33 -25.21
C THR A 301 -32.45 22.91 -25.85
N GLU A 302 -32.43 23.18 -27.16
CA GLU A 302 -33.64 23.58 -27.92
C GLU A 302 -34.33 22.39 -28.62
N LYS A 303 -33.72 21.20 -28.58
CA LYS A 303 -34.18 19.98 -29.28
C LYS A 303 -34.06 18.75 -28.39
N ASP A 304 -34.85 17.73 -28.71
CA ASP A 304 -34.74 16.41 -28.09
C ASP A 304 -33.39 15.76 -28.45
N ILE A 305 -32.62 15.34 -27.45
CA ILE A 305 -31.34 14.65 -27.63
C ILE A 305 -31.34 13.32 -26.86
N TYR A 306 -30.81 12.27 -27.48
CA TYR A 306 -30.58 10.97 -26.83
C TYR A 306 -29.14 10.88 -26.36
N VAL A 307 -28.95 10.58 -25.08
CA VAL A 307 -27.64 10.63 -24.41
C VAL A 307 -27.30 9.25 -23.87
N ALA A 308 -26.16 8.70 -24.27
CA ALA A 308 -25.64 7.46 -23.69
C ALA A 308 -24.82 7.78 -22.43
N SER A 309 -25.03 7.00 -21.36
CA SER A 309 -24.27 7.16 -20.11
C SER A 309 -22.81 6.76 -20.30
N ILE A 310 -21.90 7.48 -19.63
CA ILE A 310 -20.45 7.18 -19.60
C ILE A 310 -20.12 6.16 -18.49
N VAL A 311 -21.10 5.81 -17.63
CA VAL A 311 -20.90 4.84 -16.54
C VAL A 311 -20.66 3.46 -17.16
N GLN A 312 -19.40 3.03 -17.14
CA GLN A 312 -18.91 1.84 -17.83
C GLN A 312 -19.68 0.56 -17.43
N ASP A 313 -19.76 -0.37 -18.39
CA ASP A 313 -20.31 -1.74 -18.32
C ASP A 313 -21.82 -1.95 -18.10
N ASN A 314 -22.61 -0.95 -17.75
CA ASN A 314 -24.06 -1.13 -17.66
C ASN A 314 -24.79 -0.69 -18.95
N ALA A 315 -25.45 -1.65 -19.61
CA ALA A 315 -26.28 -1.47 -20.82
C ALA A 315 -27.59 -0.71 -20.55
N LEU A 316 -27.50 0.44 -19.88
CA LEU A 316 -28.60 1.37 -19.65
C LEU A 316 -29.06 1.97 -21.00
N PRO A 317 -30.37 2.08 -21.25
CA PRO A 317 -30.87 2.68 -22.48
C PRO A 317 -30.47 4.17 -22.54
N PRO A 318 -30.24 4.74 -23.74
CA PRO A 318 -29.99 6.16 -23.89
C PRO A 318 -31.11 7.00 -23.27
N VAL A 319 -30.74 7.99 -22.47
CA VAL A 319 -31.67 8.90 -21.82
C VAL A 319 -32.10 9.97 -22.80
N LEU A 320 -33.41 10.11 -22.98
CA LEU A 320 -34.01 11.17 -23.79
C LEU A 320 -34.09 12.45 -22.95
N VAL A 321 -33.32 13.46 -23.33
CA VAL A 321 -33.38 14.81 -22.78
C VAL A 321 -34.22 15.67 -23.74
N MET A 322 -35.39 16.10 -23.28
CA MET A 322 -36.34 16.87 -24.08
C MET A 322 -35.84 18.28 -24.41
N GLY A 323 -36.26 18.82 -25.55
CA GLY A 323 -36.11 20.24 -25.88
C GLY A 323 -36.68 21.14 -24.77
N GLY A 324 -35.90 22.14 -24.36
CA GLY A 324 -36.18 23.03 -23.23
C GLY A 324 -35.58 22.57 -21.89
N ALA A 325 -35.05 21.35 -21.79
CA ALA A 325 -34.43 20.86 -20.56
C ALA A 325 -33.12 21.62 -20.23
N ARG A 326 -32.91 21.85 -18.93
CA ARG A 326 -31.70 22.47 -18.37
C ARG A 326 -30.79 21.40 -17.80
N PHE A 327 -29.49 21.56 -17.99
CA PHE A 327 -28.48 20.66 -17.44
C PHE A 327 -27.20 21.41 -17.07
N ASN A 328 -26.51 20.91 -16.04
CA ASN A 328 -25.26 21.49 -15.55
C ASN A 328 -24.08 20.79 -16.23
N VAL A 329 -23.22 21.56 -16.92
CA VAL A 329 -21.96 21.05 -17.46
C VAL A 329 -20.99 20.83 -16.32
N VAL A 330 -20.70 19.58 -15.99
CA VAL A 330 -19.76 19.24 -14.92
C VAL A 330 -18.33 19.16 -15.44
N ASP A 331 -18.10 18.61 -16.63
CA ASP A 331 -16.76 18.36 -17.18
C ASP A 331 -16.70 18.72 -18.68
N GLU A 332 -15.52 18.98 -19.23
CA GLU A 332 -15.30 19.23 -20.66
C GLU A 332 -14.11 18.39 -21.17
N LEU A 333 -14.36 17.55 -22.19
CA LEU A 333 -13.42 16.56 -22.69
C LEU A 333 -13.52 16.48 -24.22
N HIS A 334 -12.39 16.45 -24.94
CA HIS A 334 -12.34 16.09 -26.38
C HIS A 334 -13.47 16.71 -27.26
N ASN A 335 -13.63 18.03 -27.23
CA ASN A 335 -14.65 18.81 -27.96
C ASN A 335 -16.13 18.58 -27.56
N GLY A 336 -16.39 17.98 -26.39
CA GLY A 336 -17.73 17.87 -25.81
C GLY A 336 -17.80 18.10 -24.32
N SER A 337 -19.03 18.22 -23.83
CA SER A 337 -19.38 18.50 -22.44
C SER A 337 -19.98 17.26 -21.79
N VAL A 338 -19.52 16.94 -20.59
CA VAL A 338 -20.17 15.98 -19.68
C VAL A 338 -21.13 16.75 -18.77
N PHE A 339 -22.35 16.25 -18.61
CA PHE A 339 -23.38 16.97 -17.88
C PHE A 339 -24.25 16.11 -16.96
N VAL A 340 -24.86 16.81 -16.01
CA VAL A 340 -25.89 16.31 -15.09
C VAL A 340 -27.23 16.85 -15.58
N VAL A 341 -28.12 15.93 -15.98
CA VAL A 341 -29.55 16.21 -16.18
C VAL A 341 -30.20 16.38 -14.81
N GLU A 342 -31.31 17.11 -14.74
CA GLU A 342 -31.98 17.61 -13.53
C GLU A 342 -32.61 16.52 -12.62
N ASP A 343 -31.81 15.56 -12.16
CA ASP A 343 -32.14 14.63 -11.07
C ASP A 343 -30.93 14.30 -10.18
N GLU A 344 -31.17 13.54 -9.12
CA GLU A 344 -30.17 13.21 -8.10
C GLU A 344 -29.23 12.04 -8.50
N LEU A 345 -29.62 11.25 -9.51
CA LEU A 345 -29.14 9.89 -9.79
C LEU A 345 -27.80 9.84 -10.54
N GLY A 346 -27.38 10.87 -11.30
CA GLY A 346 -26.07 10.78 -11.96
C GLY A 346 -25.65 11.83 -12.98
N VAL A 347 -24.48 11.58 -13.56
CA VAL A 347 -24.06 12.12 -14.86
C VAL A 347 -24.72 11.28 -15.92
N TYR A 348 -25.43 11.94 -16.84
CA TYR A 348 -26.25 11.24 -17.83
C TYR A 348 -25.60 11.02 -19.18
N GLY A 349 -24.49 11.72 -19.42
CA GLY A 349 -23.55 11.34 -20.44
C GLY A 349 -22.76 12.52 -20.98
N PHE A 350 -22.34 12.35 -22.23
CA PHE A 350 -21.50 13.26 -22.99
C PHE A 350 -22.26 13.76 -24.21
N ALA A 351 -22.13 15.06 -24.52
CA ALA A 351 -22.60 15.63 -25.79
C ALA A 351 -21.50 16.50 -26.38
N GLU A 352 -21.20 16.30 -27.67
CA GLU A 352 -20.29 17.20 -28.37
C GLU A 352 -20.84 18.63 -28.41
N GLN A 353 -19.94 19.61 -28.29
CA GLN A 353 -20.32 21.02 -28.31
C GLN A 353 -20.93 21.44 -29.67
N SER A 354 -20.57 20.73 -30.74
CA SER A 354 -21.15 20.82 -32.08
C SER A 354 -22.66 20.51 -32.09
N LEU A 355 -23.07 19.42 -31.44
CA LEU A 355 -24.46 18.95 -31.35
C LEU A 355 -25.32 19.89 -30.51
N LEU A 356 -24.74 20.48 -29.46
CA LEU A 356 -25.38 21.49 -28.63
C LEU A 356 -25.54 22.85 -29.35
N ASN A 357 -24.62 23.19 -30.26
CA ASN A 357 -24.57 24.47 -30.97
C ASN A 357 -25.13 24.43 -32.41
N ALA A 358 -25.77 23.33 -32.83
CA ALA A 358 -26.28 23.12 -34.21
C ALA A 358 -27.53 23.96 -34.58
N ALA A 359 -27.60 25.20 -34.09
CA ALA A 359 -28.62 26.21 -34.38
C ALA A 359 -28.18 27.23 -35.47
N GLN A 360 -26.98 27.06 -36.08
CA GLN A 360 -26.47 27.96 -37.13
C GLN A 360 -25.94 27.24 -38.40
N VAL A 361 -26.67 26.24 -38.91
CA VAL A 361 -26.76 26.03 -40.37
C VAL A 361 -28.22 25.79 -40.72
N ASN A 362 -28.72 26.52 -41.70
CA ASN A 362 -30.11 26.48 -42.16
C ASN A 362 -30.25 25.49 -43.34
N GLU A 363 -31.48 24.97 -43.50
CA GLU A 363 -32.03 24.26 -44.67
C GLU A 363 -31.67 22.76 -44.90
N ASP A 364 -32.75 22.00 -45.12
CA ASP A 364 -32.88 20.69 -45.77
C ASP A 364 -32.08 19.47 -45.29
N ILE A 365 -32.53 18.86 -44.19
CA ILE A 365 -32.43 17.40 -43.99
C ILE A 365 -33.80 16.77 -44.28
N ARG A 366 -33.94 16.12 -45.45
CA ARG A 366 -35.06 15.19 -45.70
C ARG A 366 -34.86 13.92 -44.85
N PRO A 367 -35.93 13.32 -44.30
CA PRO A 367 -35.80 12.08 -43.54
C PRO A 367 -35.27 10.94 -44.44
N MET A 368 -34.26 10.22 -43.96
CA MET A 368 -33.75 9.04 -44.65
C MET A 368 -34.84 7.97 -44.78
N ALA A 369 -34.99 7.41 -45.98
CA ALA A 369 -35.86 6.28 -46.21
C ALA A 369 -35.36 5.02 -45.47
N THR A 370 -36.28 4.15 -45.08
CA THR A 370 -35.98 2.86 -44.46
C THR A 370 -35.13 1.97 -45.36
N PRO A 371 -34.19 1.18 -44.81
CA PRO A 371 -33.24 0.42 -45.62
C PRO A 371 -33.90 -0.82 -46.26
N ALA A 372 -33.56 -1.06 -47.52
CA ALA A 372 -33.77 -2.34 -48.21
C ALA A 372 -32.45 -3.15 -48.23
N PRO A 373 -32.48 -4.49 -48.30
CA PRO A 373 -31.33 -5.32 -47.94
C PRO A 373 -30.31 -5.58 -49.08
N VAL A 374 -29.02 -5.52 -48.70
CA VAL A 374 -27.87 -6.36 -49.11
C VAL A 374 -27.74 -6.83 -50.57
N ALA A 375 -26.65 -6.42 -51.26
CA ALA A 375 -25.67 -7.35 -51.87
C ALA A 375 -24.43 -6.67 -52.55
N ILE A 376 -23.24 -7.02 -52.04
CA ILE A 376 -22.03 -7.53 -52.76
C ILE A 376 -21.33 -6.70 -53.89
N GLU A 377 -20.02 -6.47 -53.64
CA GLU A 377 -18.83 -6.40 -54.53
C GLU A 377 -18.20 -5.13 -55.17
N THR A 378 -16.86 -5.20 -55.11
CA THR A 378 -15.78 -4.68 -55.98
C THR A 378 -15.23 -3.25 -55.89
N ASP A 379 -13.93 -3.25 -55.56
CA ASP A 379 -12.81 -2.50 -56.16
C ASP A 379 -12.51 -1.03 -55.79
N LEU A 380 -11.40 -0.92 -55.04
CA LEU A 380 -10.18 -0.15 -55.34
C LEU A 380 -10.31 1.31 -55.80
N ILE A 381 -9.63 2.21 -55.08
CA ILE A 381 -8.54 3.03 -55.64
C ILE A 381 -7.58 3.48 -54.53
N ASP A 382 -6.29 3.35 -54.82
CA ASP A 382 -5.14 3.76 -54.02
C ASP A 382 -4.77 5.23 -54.32
N ILE A 383 -4.11 5.95 -53.41
CA ILE A 383 -3.17 7.06 -53.72
C ILE A 383 -2.37 7.45 -52.46
N LYS A 384 -1.05 7.49 -52.61
CA LYS A 384 -0.04 7.93 -51.63
C LYS A 384 0.44 9.35 -51.91
N SER A 385 0.87 10.07 -50.86
CA SER A 385 2.13 10.86 -50.77
C SER A 385 2.13 11.66 -49.44
N GLN A 386 3.13 11.60 -48.54
CA GLN A 386 4.51 12.17 -48.59
C GLN A 386 4.53 13.72 -48.62
N SER A 387 5.41 14.47 -47.93
CA SER A 387 6.68 14.14 -47.21
C SER A 387 7.16 15.22 -46.17
N GLU A 388 8.14 14.85 -45.31
CA GLU A 388 9.39 15.57 -44.89
C GLU A 388 9.37 16.90 -44.05
N THR A 389 9.94 16.97 -42.81
CA THR A 389 11.34 17.25 -42.30
C THR A 389 11.81 18.72 -42.46
N GLU A 390 12.62 19.41 -41.63
CA GLU A 390 13.88 19.15 -40.83
C GLU A 390 14.01 20.13 -39.61
N THR A 391 14.44 19.74 -38.39
CA THR A 391 15.77 19.84 -37.69
C THR A 391 16.63 21.14 -37.73
N SER A 392 17.10 21.61 -36.55
CA SER A 392 18.44 22.24 -36.33
C SER A 392 18.90 22.24 -34.86
N LYS A 393 20.22 22.36 -34.63
CA LYS A 393 20.94 22.53 -33.34
C LYS A 393 21.38 24.03 -33.16
N ASN A 394 22.23 24.50 -32.22
CA ASN A 394 23.17 23.91 -31.23
C ASN A 394 23.54 24.94 -30.12
N ASP A 395 24.19 24.54 -29.00
CA ASP A 395 25.40 25.15 -28.38
C ASP A 395 25.59 24.98 -26.84
N VAL A 396 26.85 25.09 -26.40
CA VAL A 396 27.43 24.61 -25.11
C VAL A 396 28.38 25.67 -24.52
N LEU A 397 28.55 25.74 -23.19
CA LEU A 397 29.80 26.25 -22.58
C LEU A 397 29.98 25.84 -21.10
N GLU A 398 31.16 25.30 -20.77
CA GLU A 398 31.64 24.94 -19.42
C GLU A 398 32.43 26.08 -18.77
N LEU A 399 32.63 26.04 -17.44
CA LEU A 399 33.76 26.68 -16.75
C LEU A 399 34.08 25.95 -15.42
N GLN A 400 35.34 25.58 -15.22
CA GLN A 400 35.89 24.98 -13.98
C GLN A 400 36.57 26.05 -13.09
N ASN A 401 36.81 25.75 -11.80
CA ASN A 401 37.93 26.30 -11.02
C ASN A 401 38.19 25.49 -9.73
N ASP A 402 39.47 25.24 -9.43
CA ASP A 402 39.97 24.50 -8.26
C ASP A 402 40.25 25.40 -7.04
N ILE A 403 40.06 24.88 -5.81
CA ILE A 403 40.74 25.36 -4.57
C ILE A 403 41.02 24.16 -3.62
N GLU A 404 42.28 23.98 -3.21
CA GLU A 404 42.72 23.09 -2.09
C GLU A 404 42.68 23.83 -0.74
N ILE A 405 42.26 23.19 0.38
CA ILE A 405 42.88 23.30 1.73
C ILE A 405 42.64 22.00 2.55
N ASP A 406 43.67 21.51 3.26
CA ASP A 406 43.66 20.42 4.27
C ASP A 406 42.92 20.74 5.59
N GLU A 407 42.33 19.74 6.25
CA GLU A 407 42.77 19.25 7.59
C GLU A 407 42.01 17.98 8.06
N GLU A 408 42.70 17.11 8.82
CA GLU A 408 42.22 15.75 9.17
C GLU A 408 41.14 15.68 10.27
N VAL A 409 40.08 14.88 10.05
CA VAL A 409 39.26 14.31 11.15
C VAL A 409 39.26 12.78 11.07
N LYS A 410 39.78 12.13 12.11
CA LYS A 410 39.91 10.65 12.18
C LYS A 410 38.56 9.95 12.37
N VAL A 411 38.14 9.22 11.35
CA VAL A 411 37.06 8.22 11.42
C VAL A 411 37.65 6.84 11.72
N GLN A 412 37.03 6.04 12.59
CA GLN A 412 37.45 4.64 12.84
C GLN A 412 36.92 3.73 11.71
N PRO A 413 37.71 2.76 11.21
CA PRO A 413 37.33 1.98 10.05
C PRO A 413 36.31 0.88 10.39
N MET A 414 35.18 0.87 9.70
CA MET A 414 34.43 -0.37 9.45
C MET A 414 34.98 -1.01 8.18
N ASP A 415 35.65 -2.15 8.31
CA ASP A 415 36.04 -2.97 7.16
C ASP A 415 34.78 -3.58 6.51
N ARG A 416 34.30 -2.92 5.46
CA ARG A 416 33.59 -3.57 4.36
C ARG A 416 34.20 -3.07 3.06
N ASN A 417 34.41 -4.00 2.13
CA ASN A 417 35.07 -3.75 0.85
C ASN A 417 34.10 -2.99 -0.06
N ILE A 418 34.15 -1.65 -0.04
CA ILE A 418 33.17 -0.80 -0.73
C ILE A 418 33.87 -0.09 -1.89
N GLN A 419 33.41 -0.37 -3.11
CA GLN A 419 33.78 0.42 -4.27
C GLN A 419 33.23 1.84 -4.08
N LYS A 420 34.09 2.85 -4.27
CA LYS A 420 33.64 4.23 -4.36
C LYS A 420 32.89 4.40 -5.68
N VAL A 421 31.57 4.41 -5.61
CA VAL A 421 30.69 4.66 -6.77
C VAL A 421 30.28 6.13 -6.71
N VAL A 422 30.28 6.81 -7.87
CA VAL A 422 29.69 8.15 -7.98
C VAL A 422 28.19 7.97 -8.08
N ALA A 423 27.45 8.62 -7.17
CA ALA A 423 26.00 8.57 -7.10
C ALA A 423 25.43 9.98 -7.25
N VAL A 424 24.27 10.09 -7.89
CA VAL A 424 23.58 11.37 -8.12
C VAL A 424 22.38 11.47 -7.20
N ILE A 425 22.20 12.62 -6.57
CA ILE A 425 21.03 12.94 -5.76
C ILE A 425 19.83 13.19 -6.70
N THR A 426 18.80 12.35 -6.61
CA THR A 426 17.59 12.41 -7.46
C THR A 426 16.53 13.39 -6.98
N ARG A 427 16.67 13.90 -5.74
CA ARG A 427 15.70 14.78 -5.07
C ARG A 427 16.33 15.47 -3.86
N PRO A 428 15.87 16.67 -3.47
CA PRO A 428 16.38 17.33 -2.28
C PRO A 428 16.29 16.45 -1.02
N VAL A 429 17.39 16.38 -0.27
CA VAL A 429 17.54 15.52 0.92
C VAL A 429 18.40 16.20 2.00
N ASN A 430 18.03 16.00 3.26
CA ASN A 430 18.86 16.46 4.39
C ASN A 430 20.11 15.59 4.51
N PHE A 431 21.28 16.23 4.50
CA PHE A 431 22.57 15.59 4.77
C PHE A 431 22.85 15.61 6.27
N ARG A 432 23.22 14.45 6.83
CA ARG A 432 23.22 14.22 8.28
C ARG A 432 24.52 13.66 8.82
N ASP A 433 24.81 13.95 10.08
CA ASP A 433 25.97 13.39 10.80
C ASP A 433 25.86 11.90 11.15
N ASN A 434 24.67 11.30 11.04
CA ASN A 434 24.40 9.91 11.39
C ASN A 434 23.23 9.32 10.57
N ALA A 435 23.15 7.99 10.48
CA ALA A 435 22.09 7.24 9.79
C ALA A 435 20.76 7.24 10.57
N HIS A 436 20.22 8.41 10.91
CA HIS A 436 19.00 8.53 11.71
C HIS A 436 18.18 9.80 11.37
N PRO A 437 16.83 9.72 11.23
CA PRO A 437 16.01 10.88 10.84
C PRO A 437 16.06 12.08 11.79
N GLN A 438 16.46 11.86 13.05
CA GLN A 438 16.58 12.88 14.09
C GLN A 438 18.03 13.29 14.42
N SER A 439 19.04 12.78 13.68
CA SER A 439 20.42 13.24 13.89
C SER A 439 20.61 14.67 13.36
N ASN A 440 21.75 15.30 13.63
CA ASN A 440 21.93 16.70 13.22
C ASN A 440 21.97 16.81 11.69
N VAL A 441 21.22 17.78 11.16
CA VAL A 441 21.35 18.18 9.76
C VAL A 441 22.63 19.00 9.65
N ILE A 442 23.61 18.49 8.92
CA ILE A 442 24.89 19.14 8.65
C ILE A 442 24.89 19.89 7.30
N GLY A 443 23.91 19.60 6.44
CA GLY A 443 23.64 20.31 5.20
C GLY A 443 22.38 19.80 4.51
N SER A 444 22.15 20.26 3.29
CA SER A 444 21.11 19.75 2.39
C SER A 444 21.73 19.57 1.01
N LEU A 445 21.38 18.48 0.34
CA LEU A 445 21.77 18.22 -1.05
C LEU A 445 20.53 18.36 -1.93
N ASP A 446 20.68 18.97 -3.10
CA ASP A 446 19.63 19.20 -4.08
C ASP A 446 19.67 18.16 -5.22
N ALA A 447 18.61 18.14 -6.04
CA ALA A 447 18.54 17.21 -7.18
C ALA A 447 19.59 17.58 -8.25
N GLY A 448 20.47 16.63 -8.56
CA GLY A 448 21.62 16.80 -9.45
C GLY A 448 22.97 16.80 -8.73
N ASP A 449 23.01 16.90 -7.40
CA ASP A 449 24.26 16.89 -6.65
C ASP A 449 24.96 15.52 -6.77
N GLU A 450 26.23 15.52 -7.15
CA GLU A 450 27.07 14.33 -7.13
C GLU A 450 27.61 14.07 -5.72
N VAL A 451 27.61 12.80 -5.32
CA VAL A 451 28.18 12.33 -4.06
C VAL A 451 28.99 11.06 -4.28
N THR A 452 30.06 10.87 -3.51
CA THR A 452 30.73 9.57 -3.47
C THR A 452 29.98 8.66 -2.51
N LEU A 453 29.36 7.60 -3.02
CA LEU A 453 28.80 6.53 -2.19
C LEU A 453 29.94 5.75 -1.55
N ILE A 454 30.00 5.77 -0.22
CA ILE A 454 31.04 5.09 0.58
C ILE A 454 30.48 4.01 1.51
N GLY A 455 29.16 3.80 1.51
CA GLY A 455 28.52 2.66 2.15
C GLY A 455 27.00 2.70 2.02
N LEU A 456 26.40 1.52 1.97
CA LEU A 456 24.95 1.33 2.10
C LEU A 456 24.71 0.57 3.41
N ASP A 457 23.69 0.98 4.15
CA ASP A 457 23.19 0.19 5.27
C ASP A 457 21.93 -0.59 4.90
N ASP A 458 21.65 -1.65 5.66
CA ASP A 458 20.47 -2.51 5.48
C ASP A 458 19.15 -1.80 5.92
N TRP A 459 19.23 -0.51 6.30
CA TRP A 459 18.17 0.28 6.94
C TRP A 459 17.72 1.49 6.11
N GLY A 460 18.19 1.60 4.86
CA GLY A 460 17.75 2.60 3.90
C GLY A 460 18.50 3.92 3.95
N TRP A 461 19.67 3.97 4.60
CA TRP A 461 20.62 5.07 4.50
C TRP A 461 21.82 4.70 3.62
N ALA A 462 22.34 5.72 2.96
CA ALA A 462 23.62 5.69 2.30
C ALA A 462 24.58 6.61 3.05
N GLN A 463 25.74 6.08 3.39
CA GLN A 463 26.87 6.89 3.82
C GLN A 463 27.54 7.46 2.57
N VAL A 464 27.61 8.78 2.49
CA VAL A 464 28.10 9.50 1.32
C VAL A 464 29.10 10.57 1.71
N VAL A 465 29.99 10.92 0.79
CA VAL A 465 30.87 12.08 0.88
C VAL A 465 30.46 13.10 -0.17
N HIS A 466 30.21 14.33 0.26
CA HIS A 466 29.90 15.48 -0.58
C HIS A 466 30.73 16.67 -0.07
N ASP A 467 31.39 17.39 -0.97
CA ASP A 467 32.31 18.50 -0.66
C ASP A 467 33.30 18.19 0.50
N GLY A 468 33.92 17.01 0.43
CA GLY A 468 34.87 16.51 1.44
C GLY A 468 34.26 16.15 2.80
N THR A 469 32.99 16.48 3.05
CA THR A 469 32.27 16.16 4.27
C THR A 469 31.64 14.78 4.16
N ALA A 470 31.89 13.91 5.13
CA ALA A 470 31.25 12.60 5.23
C ALA A 470 29.97 12.68 6.09
N GLY A 471 28.91 12.03 5.63
CA GLY A 471 27.63 12.00 6.32
C GLY A 471 26.67 10.98 5.71
N PHE A 472 25.38 11.15 5.98
CA PHE A 472 24.34 10.20 5.62
C PHE A 472 23.17 10.88 4.92
N VAL A 473 22.66 10.21 3.88
CA VAL A 473 21.41 10.55 3.17
C VAL A 473 20.54 9.29 3.07
N MET A 474 19.25 9.44 2.77
CA MET A 474 18.39 8.28 2.49
C MET A 474 18.84 7.62 1.18
N SER A 475 19.14 6.32 1.17
CA SER A 475 19.68 5.61 -0.01
C SER A 475 18.78 5.73 -1.24
N ARG A 476 17.46 5.71 -1.04
CA ARG A 476 16.43 5.96 -2.08
C ARG A 476 16.48 7.36 -2.74
N ALA A 477 17.31 8.28 -2.23
CA ALA A 477 17.54 9.58 -2.86
C ALA A 477 18.73 9.55 -3.83
N LEU A 478 19.48 8.44 -3.88
CA LEU A 478 20.58 8.24 -4.82
C LEU A 478 20.13 7.45 -6.05
N ASP A 479 20.77 7.76 -7.16
CA ASP A 479 20.87 6.93 -8.37
C ASP A 479 22.35 6.63 -8.59
N TYR A 480 22.70 5.37 -8.86
CA TYR A 480 24.07 4.91 -9.07
C TYR A 480 24.07 3.62 -9.89
N ASP A 481 25.06 3.45 -10.76
CA ASP A 481 25.25 2.19 -11.50
C ASP A 481 25.78 1.08 -10.56
N ASP A 482 25.13 -0.10 -10.59
CA ASP A 482 25.45 -1.31 -9.79
C ASP A 482 26.76 -2.03 -10.24
#